data_AF-A0A535FP15-F1
#
_entry.id   AF-A0A535FP15-F1
#
_cell.length_a   1.000
_cell.length_b   1.000
_cell.length_c   1.000
_cell.angle_alpha   90.00
_cell.angle_beta   90.00
_cell.angle_gamma   90.00
#
_symmetry.space_group_name_H-M   'P 1'
#
loop_
_entity.id
_entity.type
_entity.pdbx_description
1 polymer ?
#
loop_
_entity_poly.entity_id
_entity_poly.type
_entity_poly.pdbx_seq_one_letter_code
_entity_poly.pdbx_strand_id
1 'polypeptide(L)'
;MAKAKQRSSSASQRREEVKKQRQQRISSSQNRQSQPRGSGRGRSKQKQRPWGLVVGTLLIIAAVIGVFIYLSHQSAGTGTGGGNTGSTPTSPSVLNAVTHVSPTILANVGTGGQQKILVSLKGGSPSILLGPRGKPEFFYMGAEYCPFCAAERWAVVVALSRFGTFSKLNQTTSSATDVYPNTPTFTFYQSTYTSQYIDFVAVEETTNQPDGSGGYTTLQTPTAEQQNLISKYDGPPYLSSASSIPFIDIGNQYVMQGANYSPDILSGHSWQDIAHDLSNSNSPVTKGIVGSANYLTAAICLATNQQPASVCKADPVPQIEQSLGKSAFNAGGAQVGLGAPLSQAVIRRPE
;
A
#
# COMPACT_ATOMS: atom_id res chain seq x y z
N MET A 1 70.98 -12.10 -34.57
CA MET A 1 70.59 -11.92 -35.99
C MET A 1 69.09 -11.61 -36.05
N ALA A 2 68.71 -10.68 -36.93
CA ALA A 2 67.58 -9.77 -36.80
C ALA A 2 66.19 -10.33 -37.18
N LYS A 3 65.14 -9.84 -36.51
CA LYS A 3 63.73 -9.95 -36.95
C LYS A 3 63.29 -8.63 -37.59
N ALA A 4 62.87 -8.70 -38.86
CA ALA A 4 62.41 -7.57 -39.66
C ALA A 4 60.98 -7.13 -39.30
N LYS A 5 60.71 -5.84 -39.54
CA LYS A 5 59.53 -5.06 -39.14
C LYS A 5 58.65 -4.74 -40.35
N GLN A 6 57.32 -4.90 -40.14
CA GLN A 6 56.13 -4.26 -40.76
C GLN A 6 55.92 -4.23 -42.29
N ARG A 7 54.64 -4.39 -42.70
CA ARG A 7 53.89 -3.32 -43.38
C ARG A 7 52.41 -3.27 -42.96
N SER A 8 51.99 -2.08 -42.51
CA SER A 8 50.61 -1.66 -42.25
C SER A 8 49.89 -1.33 -43.56
N SER A 9 48.59 -1.65 -43.66
CA SER A 9 47.77 -1.17 -44.78
C SER A 9 47.51 0.33 -44.61
N SER A 10 47.69 1.05 -45.71
CA SER A 10 47.73 2.50 -45.80
C SER A 10 46.37 3.16 -45.57
N ALA A 11 46.38 4.35 -44.95
CA ALA A 11 45.21 5.23 -44.80
C ALA A 11 44.51 5.62 -46.13
N SER A 12 45.15 5.38 -47.28
CA SER A 12 44.56 5.57 -48.61
C SER A 12 43.50 4.51 -48.95
N GLN A 13 43.65 3.26 -48.50
CA GLN A 13 42.72 2.17 -48.83
C GLN A 13 41.38 2.33 -48.09
N ARG A 14 41.39 2.81 -46.84
CA ARG A 14 40.16 3.10 -46.08
C ARG A 14 39.36 4.28 -46.66
N ARG A 15 40.01 5.22 -47.35
CA ARG A 15 39.34 6.38 -47.96
C ARG A 15 38.61 6.03 -49.27
N GLU A 16 39.07 5.02 -50.01
CA GLU A 16 38.35 4.52 -51.20
C GLU A 16 37.08 3.76 -50.83
N GLU A 17 37.13 2.97 -49.75
CA GLU A 17 35.99 2.15 -49.31
C GLU A 17 34.81 3.01 -48.81
N VAL A 18 35.11 4.10 -48.10
CA VAL A 18 34.11 5.09 -47.67
C VAL A 18 33.53 5.88 -48.86
N LYS A 19 34.31 6.14 -49.92
CA LYS A 19 33.79 6.78 -51.14
C LYS A 19 32.80 5.89 -51.90
N LYS A 20 33.06 4.57 -52.00
CA LYS A 20 32.15 3.63 -52.68
C LYS A 20 30.81 3.48 -51.96
N GLN A 21 30.80 3.43 -50.62
CA GLN A 21 29.55 3.36 -49.84
C GLN A 21 28.71 4.65 -49.94
N ARG A 22 29.35 5.82 -50.04
CA ARG A 22 28.63 7.10 -50.19
C ARG A 22 27.99 7.26 -51.58
N GLN A 23 28.62 6.75 -52.63
CA GLN A 23 28.04 6.77 -53.99
C GLN A 23 26.80 5.87 -54.13
N GLN A 24 26.72 4.74 -53.41
CA GLN A 24 25.54 3.85 -53.42
C GLN A 24 24.31 4.42 -52.69
N ARG A 25 24.51 5.33 -51.72
CA ARG A 25 23.38 6.01 -51.03
C ARG A 25 22.80 7.18 -51.80
N ILE A 26 23.55 7.79 -52.73
CA ILE A 26 23.10 8.96 -53.50
C ILE A 26 22.29 8.53 -54.74
N SER A 27 22.56 7.35 -55.30
CA SER A 27 21.82 6.81 -56.46
C SER A 27 20.43 6.24 -56.12
N SER A 28 20.11 6.02 -54.84
CA SER A 28 18.81 5.51 -54.38
C SER A 28 17.80 6.62 -54.01
N SER A 29 18.22 7.89 -54.02
CA SER A 29 17.39 9.04 -53.61
C SER A 29 16.95 9.95 -54.77
N GLN A 30 17.23 9.59 -56.02
CA GLN A 30 17.04 10.47 -57.19
C GLN A 30 16.03 9.98 -58.23
N ASN A 31 15.09 9.09 -57.89
CA ASN A 31 14.14 8.59 -58.90
C ASN A 31 12.68 8.42 -58.45
N ARG A 32 12.10 9.42 -57.76
CA ARG A 32 10.62 9.59 -57.69
C ARG A 32 10.19 11.06 -57.54
N GLN A 33 10.60 11.93 -58.47
CA GLN A 33 9.97 13.25 -58.58
C GLN A 33 10.17 13.90 -59.97
N SER A 34 9.36 13.51 -60.96
CA SER A 34 9.08 14.32 -62.16
C SER A 34 7.69 13.99 -62.73
N GLN A 35 6.89 15.02 -62.98
CA GLN A 35 5.47 15.02 -63.40
C GLN A 35 5.23 14.51 -64.84
N PRO A 36 3.94 14.42 -65.26
CA PRO A 36 3.50 15.47 -66.19
C PRO A 36 2.17 16.14 -65.82
N ARG A 37 2.06 17.42 -66.18
CA ARG A 37 0.83 18.24 -66.17
C ARG A 37 -0.03 17.89 -67.39
N GLY A 38 -1.34 17.75 -67.17
CA GLY A 38 -2.36 17.66 -68.22
C GLY A 38 -3.75 17.86 -67.64
N SER A 39 -4.46 18.86 -68.16
CA SER A 39 -5.71 19.49 -67.71
C SER A 39 -6.96 18.59 -67.67
N GLY A 40 -7.88 18.86 -66.73
CA GLY A 40 -9.31 18.59 -66.95
C GLY A 40 -10.15 18.25 -65.72
N ARG A 41 -10.96 19.23 -65.28
CA ARG A 41 -12.28 19.15 -64.61
C ARG A 41 -12.46 18.23 -63.38
N GLY A 42 -12.91 18.86 -62.30
CA GLY A 42 -13.18 18.23 -61.01
C GLY A 42 -14.30 17.19 -61.01
N ARG A 43 -14.16 16.25 -60.06
CA ARG A 43 -15.29 15.63 -59.35
C ARG A 43 -14.78 15.01 -58.05
N SER A 44 -15.40 15.42 -56.96
CA SER A 44 -15.19 14.95 -55.59
C SER A 44 -15.25 13.43 -55.48
N LYS A 45 -14.26 12.81 -54.82
CA LYS A 45 -14.43 11.49 -54.20
C LYS A 45 -14.24 11.61 -52.69
N GLN A 46 -15.39 11.54 -52.03
CA GLN A 46 -15.62 11.52 -50.59
C GLN A 46 -14.83 10.37 -49.94
N LYS A 47 -13.94 10.72 -49.02
CA LYS A 47 -13.18 9.80 -48.18
C LYS A 47 -14.17 9.16 -47.20
N GLN A 48 -14.59 7.92 -47.48
CA GLN A 48 -15.44 7.16 -46.56
C GLN A 48 -14.65 6.89 -45.27
N ARG A 49 -15.16 7.45 -44.16
CA ARG A 49 -14.73 7.16 -42.79
C ARG A 49 -15.29 5.80 -42.38
N PRO A 50 -14.53 4.91 -41.71
CA PRO A 50 -15.02 3.58 -41.34
C PRO A 50 -15.91 3.69 -40.11
N TRP A 51 -17.20 3.98 -40.31
CA TRP A 51 -18.18 4.08 -39.24
C TRP A 51 -18.51 2.71 -38.59
N GLY A 52 -18.13 1.60 -39.23
CA GLY A 52 -18.37 0.24 -38.73
C GLY A 52 -17.60 -0.14 -37.45
N LEU A 53 -16.45 0.48 -37.19
CA LEU A 53 -15.66 0.20 -35.97
C LEU A 53 -16.26 0.84 -34.72
N VAL A 54 -16.94 1.98 -34.85
CA VAL A 54 -17.58 2.67 -33.73
C VAL A 54 -18.84 1.94 -33.28
N VAL A 55 -19.65 1.45 -34.23
CA VAL A 55 -20.88 0.70 -33.94
C VAL A 55 -20.56 -0.67 -33.32
N GLY A 56 -19.52 -1.37 -33.81
CA GLY A 56 -19.08 -2.65 -33.23
C GLY A 56 -18.59 -2.51 -31.78
N THR A 57 -17.85 -1.45 -31.49
CA THR A 57 -17.35 -1.18 -30.13
C THR A 57 -18.49 -0.84 -29.16
N LEU A 58 -19.46 -0.04 -29.60
CA LEU A 58 -20.64 0.32 -28.78
C LEU A 58 -21.52 -0.90 -28.47
N LEU A 59 -21.68 -1.84 -29.41
CA LEU A 59 -22.44 -3.06 -29.19
C LEU A 59 -21.75 -4.01 -28.20
N ILE A 60 -20.42 -4.12 -28.24
CA ILE A 60 -19.66 -4.90 -27.26
C ILE A 60 -19.76 -4.26 -25.88
N ILE A 61 -19.64 -2.93 -25.77
CA ILE A 61 -19.81 -2.21 -24.51
C ILE A 61 -21.23 -2.42 -23.96
N ALA A 62 -22.26 -2.29 -24.79
CA ALA A 62 -23.64 -2.54 -24.37
C ALA A 62 -23.88 -4.00 -23.95
N ALA A 63 -23.25 -4.97 -24.61
CA ALA A 63 -23.32 -6.38 -24.23
C ALA A 63 -22.59 -6.65 -22.90
N VAL A 64 -21.42 -6.05 -22.67
CA VAL A 64 -20.69 -6.16 -21.40
C VAL A 64 -21.48 -5.51 -20.27
N ILE A 65 -22.06 -4.33 -20.49
CA ILE A 65 -22.95 -3.66 -19.53
C ILE A 65 -24.19 -4.52 -19.26
N GLY A 66 -24.80 -5.09 -20.31
CA GLY A 66 -25.96 -5.96 -20.18
C GLY A 66 -25.66 -7.23 -19.38
N VAL A 67 -24.49 -7.85 -19.59
CA VAL A 67 -24.02 -8.99 -18.80
C VAL A 67 -23.74 -8.58 -17.36
N PHE A 68 -23.15 -7.40 -17.13
CA PHE A 68 -22.90 -6.89 -15.77
C PHE A 68 -24.20 -6.60 -15.02
N ILE A 69 -25.19 -6.00 -15.67
CA ILE A 69 -26.53 -5.78 -15.13
C ILE A 69 -27.24 -7.12 -14.87
N TYR A 70 -27.10 -8.09 -15.78
CA TYR A 70 -27.70 -9.41 -15.61
C TYR A 70 -27.07 -10.23 -14.47
N LEU A 71 -25.75 -10.10 -14.26
CA LEU A 71 -25.04 -10.72 -13.14
C LEU A 71 -25.32 -9.99 -11.82
N SER A 72 -25.49 -8.67 -11.84
CA SER A 72 -25.85 -7.90 -10.63
C SER A 72 -27.29 -8.20 -10.17
N HIS A 73 -28.19 -8.57 -11.08
CA HIS A 73 -29.56 -8.98 -10.74
C HIS A 73 -29.72 -10.45 -10.31
N GLN A 74 -28.69 -11.29 -10.42
CA GLN A 74 -28.75 -12.69 -9.97
C GLN A 74 -28.31 -12.93 -8.52
N SER A 75 -27.69 -11.94 -7.87
CA SER A 75 -27.23 -12.06 -6.47
C SER A 75 -28.09 -11.31 -5.45
N ALA A 76 -29.32 -10.93 -5.80
CA ALA A 76 -30.28 -10.38 -4.85
C ALA A 76 -31.09 -11.50 -4.19
N GLY A 77 -30.47 -12.16 -3.20
CA GLY A 77 -31.23 -12.91 -2.21
C GLY A 77 -32.16 -11.97 -1.46
N THR A 78 -33.47 -12.21 -1.58
CA THR A 78 -34.53 -11.47 -0.90
C THR A 78 -34.38 -11.56 0.62
N GLY A 79 -34.00 -10.45 1.26
CA GLY A 79 -34.02 -10.26 2.71
C GLY A 79 -34.76 -8.96 3.05
N THR A 80 -35.93 -9.10 3.64
CA THR A 80 -36.85 -8.02 4.04
C THR A 80 -36.32 -7.17 5.20
N GLY A 81 -36.24 -5.86 4.98
CA GLY A 81 -36.63 -4.78 5.90
C GLY A 81 -36.05 -4.74 7.32
N GLY A 82 -34.94 -4.02 7.48
CA GLY A 82 -34.42 -3.46 8.74
C GLY A 82 -33.06 -2.83 8.42
N GLY A 83 -32.84 -1.56 8.77
CA GLY A 83 -31.66 -0.79 8.36
C GLY A 83 -30.34 -1.43 8.79
N ASN A 84 -29.79 -2.30 7.94
CA ASN A 84 -28.56 -3.04 8.17
C ASN A 84 -27.46 -2.40 7.32
N THR A 85 -26.49 -1.77 7.99
CA THR A 85 -25.14 -1.62 7.45
C THR A 85 -24.68 -3.02 7.01
N GLY A 86 -24.13 -3.17 5.81
CA GLY A 86 -23.87 -4.47 5.15
C GLY A 86 -22.87 -5.42 5.83
N SER A 87 -22.63 -5.27 7.14
CA SER A 87 -21.77 -6.11 7.95
C SER A 87 -22.55 -7.24 8.64
N THR A 88 -21.90 -8.37 8.86
CA THR A 88 -22.46 -9.53 9.58
C THR A 88 -21.50 -10.04 10.65
N PRO A 89 -21.95 -10.69 11.73
CA PRO A 89 -21.04 -11.27 12.72
C PRO A 89 -19.99 -12.20 12.08
N THR A 90 -18.74 -12.07 12.50
CA THR A 90 -17.66 -12.95 12.03
C THR A 90 -17.97 -14.40 12.39
N SER A 91 -17.84 -15.32 11.44
CA SER A 91 -18.03 -16.74 11.71
C SER A 91 -17.02 -17.24 12.75
N PRO A 92 -17.40 -18.17 13.66
CA PRO A 92 -16.48 -18.63 14.71
C PRO A 92 -15.18 -19.23 14.18
N SER A 93 -15.19 -19.90 13.03
CA SER A 93 -13.99 -20.48 12.41
C SER A 93 -13.03 -19.40 11.93
N VAL A 94 -13.54 -18.37 11.25
CA VAL A 94 -12.72 -17.23 10.80
C VAL A 94 -12.18 -16.46 11.99
N LEU A 95 -13.02 -16.18 12.99
CA LEU A 95 -12.62 -15.49 14.21
C LEU A 95 -11.50 -16.26 14.91
N ASN A 96 -11.65 -17.57 15.08
CA ASN A 96 -10.63 -18.41 15.70
C ASN A 96 -9.31 -18.37 14.92
N ALA A 97 -9.34 -18.54 13.60
CA ALA A 97 -8.15 -18.55 12.77
C ALA A 97 -7.36 -17.22 12.84
N VAL A 98 -8.05 -16.08 12.76
CA VAL A 98 -7.41 -14.75 12.76
C VAL A 98 -6.93 -14.33 14.15
N THR A 99 -7.60 -14.79 15.22
CA THR A 99 -7.22 -14.43 16.60
C THR A 99 -6.22 -15.39 17.24
N HIS A 100 -6.02 -16.58 16.67
CA HIS A 100 -5.15 -17.63 17.20
C HIS A 100 -4.12 -18.16 16.17
N VAL A 101 -3.51 -17.25 15.38
CA VAL A 101 -2.38 -17.62 14.51
C VAL A 101 -1.25 -18.19 15.37
N SER A 102 -0.75 -19.38 15.02
CA SER A 102 0.19 -20.09 15.89
C SER A 102 1.56 -19.39 15.95
N PRO A 103 2.28 -19.47 17.09
CA PRO A 103 3.64 -18.94 17.20
C PRO A 103 4.60 -19.47 16.13
N THR A 104 4.44 -20.72 15.70
CA THR A 104 5.26 -21.31 14.61
C THR A 104 5.01 -20.62 13.27
N ILE A 105 3.75 -20.30 12.94
CA ILE A 105 3.45 -19.56 11.70
C ILE A 105 3.99 -18.14 11.79
N LEU A 106 3.78 -17.46 12.92
CA LEU A 106 4.30 -16.11 13.18
C LEU A 106 5.83 -16.06 12.97
N ALA A 107 6.57 -17.01 13.55
CA ALA A 107 8.02 -17.12 13.43
C ALA A 107 8.47 -17.47 12.01
N ASN A 108 7.85 -18.47 11.37
CA ASN A 108 8.21 -18.90 10.02
C ASN A 108 7.96 -17.83 8.95
N VAL A 109 6.91 -17.02 9.12
CA VAL A 109 6.61 -15.91 8.20
C VAL A 109 7.63 -14.78 8.36
N GLY A 110 8.07 -14.48 9.59
CA GLY A 110 8.96 -13.35 9.82
C GLY A 110 8.29 -12.03 9.43
N THR A 111 8.95 -11.24 8.60
CA THR A 111 8.36 -10.03 7.99
C THR A 111 7.44 -10.32 6.82
N GLY A 112 7.36 -11.58 6.36
CA GLY A 112 6.59 -11.97 5.18
C GLY A 112 7.07 -11.33 3.87
N GLY A 113 8.28 -10.78 3.85
CA GLY A 113 8.80 -9.99 2.73
C GLY A 113 8.15 -8.61 2.60
N GLN A 114 7.33 -8.19 3.56
CA GLN A 114 6.70 -6.87 3.56
C GLN A 114 7.72 -5.78 3.88
N GLN A 115 7.44 -4.58 3.39
CA GLN A 115 8.30 -3.43 3.65
C GLN A 115 8.11 -2.93 5.08
N LYS A 116 9.11 -2.22 5.60
CA LYS A 116 8.98 -1.48 6.85
C LYS A 116 8.36 -0.11 6.54
N ILE A 117 7.03 -0.02 6.62
CA ILE A 117 6.31 1.26 6.43
C ILE A 117 5.96 1.99 7.72
N LEU A 118 6.17 1.35 8.89
CA LEU A 118 6.09 2.01 10.19
C LEU A 118 7.25 3.00 10.35
N VAL A 119 6.90 4.27 10.54
CA VAL A 119 7.82 5.38 10.75
C VAL A 119 7.93 5.66 12.25
N SER A 120 9.16 5.68 12.76
CA SER A 120 9.44 6.03 14.16
C SER A 120 9.37 7.55 14.36
N LEU A 121 8.57 7.98 15.33
CA LEU A 121 8.42 9.38 15.72
C LEU A 121 9.48 9.85 16.72
N LYS A 122 10.43 8.98 17.10
CA LYS A 122 11.46 9.24 18.14
C LYS A 122 12.34 10.47 17.88
N GLY A 123 12.40 10.99 16.65
CA GLY A 123 13.06 12.26 16.34
C GLY A 123 12.38 13.50 16.93
N GLY A 124 11.13 13.39 17.40
CA GLY A 124 10.34 14.48 17.99
C GLY A 124 10.04 14.35 19.49
N SER A 125 10.55 13.29 20.14
CA SER A 125 10.33 12.98 21.57
C SER A 125 8.88 13.14 22.09
N PRO A 126 7.83 12.72 21.37
CA PRO A 126 6.48 12.82 21.90
C PRO A 126 6.30 11.88 23.10
N SER A 127 5.58 12.36 24.12
CA SER A 127 5.11 11.50 25.21
C SER A 127 4.23 10.38 24.65
N ILE A 128 4.25 9.22 25.31
CA ILE A 128 3.36 8.11 24.98
C ILE A 128 1.92 8.61 24.97
N LEU A 129 1.22 8.39 23.85
CA LEU A 129 -0.22 8.64 23.77
C LEU A 129 -0.94 7.56 24.58
N LEU A 130 -1.77 7.98 25.53
CA LEU A 130 -2.57 7.09 26.34
C LEU A 130 -4.03 7.14 25.87
N GLY A 131 -4.63 5.96 25.76
CA GLY A 131 -6.04 5.82 25.41
C GLY A 131 -6.97 5.92 26.62
N PRO A 132 -8.27 5.64 26.43
CA PRO A 132 -9.31 5.88 27.42
C PRO A 132 -9.16 5.13 28.77
N ARG A 133 -8.37 4.06 28.82
CA ARG A 133 -8.09 3.29 30.04
C ARG A 133 -6.67 3.51 30.56
N GLY A 134 -5.98 4.56 30.10
CA GLY A 134 -4.65 4.95 30.57
C GLY A 134 -3.52 4.03 30.11
N LYS A 135 -3.74 3.22 29.06
CA LYS A 135 -2.72 2.38 28.43
C LYS A 135 -2.21 3.05 27.16
N PRO A 136 -1.03 2.69 26.63
CA PRO A 136 -0.63 3.11 25.29
C PRO A 136 -1.77 2.93 24.30
N GLU A 137 -2.02 3.91 23.44
CA GLU A 137 -3.10 3.84 22.44
C GLU A 137 -2.59 3.22 21.13
N PHE A 138 -3.34 2.27 20.59
CA PHE A 138 -3.33 1.92 19.18
C PHE A 138 -4.52 2.62 18.54
N PHE A 139 -4.24 3.69 17.80
CA PHE A 139 -5.23 4.41 17.04
C PHE A 139 -5.28 3.87 15.60
N TYR A 140 -6.48 3.60 15.11
CA TYR A 140 -6.76 3.25 13.73
C TYR A 140 -7.82 4.19 13.16
N MET A 141 -7.57 4.71 11.97
CA MET A 141 -8.58 5.35 11.15
C MET A 141 -8.65 4.69 9.78
N GLY A 142 -9.87 4.39 9.36
CA GLY A 142 -10.15 3.86 8.03
C GLY A 142 -11.60 4.08 7.65
N ALA A 143 -12.00 3.44 6.56
CA ALA A 143 -13.37 3.41 6.11
C ALA A 143 -13.67 2.06 5.47
N GLU A 144 -14.91 1.56 5.60
CA GLU A 144 -15.26 0.23 5.10
C GLU A 144 -15.13 0.15 3.58
N TYR A 145 -15.39 1.23 2.82
CA TYR A 145 -15.24 1.23 1.36
C TYR A 145 -13.82 0.97 0.87
N CYS A 146 -12.81 1.32 1.68
CA CYS A 146 -11.41 1.42 1.27
C CYS A 146 -10.74 0.03 1.23
N PRO A 147 -10.24 -0.45 0.06
CA PRO A 147 -9.65 -1.78 -0.05
C PRO A 147 -8.29 -1.93 0.65
N PHE A 148 -7.49 -0.87 0.73
CA PHE A 148 -6.25 -0.88 1.51
C PHE A 148 -6.55 -1.00 3.00
N CYS A 149 -7.62 -0.34 3.47
CA CYS A 149 -8.13 -0.48 4.82
C CYS A 149 -8.60 -1.92 5.04
N ALA A 150 -9.33 -2.49 4.07
CA ALA A 150 -9.80 -3.87 4.11
C ALA A 150 -8.64 -4.87 4.28
N ALA A 151 -7.54 -4.70 3.55
CA ALA A 151 -6.35 -5.50 3.74
C ALA A 151 -5.75 -5.30 5.15
N GLU A 152 -5.46 -4.06 5.55
CA GLU A 152 -4.73 -3.82 6.80
C GLU A 152 -5.47 -4.29 8.05
N ARG A 153 -6.83 -4.26 8.06
CA ARG A 153 -7.61 -4.75 9.21
C ARG A 153 -7.32 -6.19 9.58
N TRP A 154 -7.00 -7.07 8.63
CA TRP A 154 -6.58 -8.44 8.94
C TRP A 154 -5.31 -8.46 9.80
N ALA A 155 -4.31 -7.65 9.43
CA ALA A 155 -3.05 -7.56 10.17
C ALA A 155 -3.25 -6.93 11.56
N VAL A 156 -4.10 -5.90 11.66
CA VAL A 156 -4.47 -5.26 12.93
C VAL A 156 -5.15 -6.27 13.87
N VAL A 157 -6.10 -7.08 13.38
CA VAL A 157 -6.76 -8.11 14.19
C VAL A 157 -5.77 -9.16 14.66
N VAL A 158 -4.90 -9.69 13.78
CA VAL A 158 -3.87 -10.68 14.16
C VAL A 158 -2.93 -10.09 15.21
N ALA A 159 -2.45 -8.86 15.04
CA ALA A 159 -1.52 -8.23 15.98
C ALA A 159 -2.15 -7.98 17.35
N LEU A 160 -3.31 -7.31 17.39
CA LEU A 160 -3.97 -6.95 18.65
C LEU A 160 -4.52 -8.15 19.41
N SER A 161 -4.86 -9.25 18.74
CA SER A 161 -5.31 -10.50 19.41
C SER A 161 -4.21 -11.16 20.24
N ARG A 162 -2.94 -10.77 20.04
CA ARG A 162 -1.81 -11.22 20.87
C ARG A 162 -1.77 -10.51 22.23
N PHE A 163 -2.41 -9.35 22.34
CA PHE A 163 -2.40 -8.51 23.54
C PHE A 163 -3.77 -8.45 24.24
N GLY A 164 -4.82 -8.95 23.61
CA GLY A 164 -6.19 -8.78 24.09
C GLY A 164 -7.20 -9.53 23.24
N THR A 165 -8.47 -9.17 23.39
CA THR A 165 -9.59 -9.89 22.79
C THR A 165 -10.59 -8.92 22.17
N PHE A 166 -10.97 -9.21 20.93
CA PHE A 166 -12.07 -8.55 20.26
C PHE A 166 -13.41 -9.18 20.63
N SER A 167 -14.46 -8.37 20.69
CA SER A 167 -15.85 -8.79 20.83
C SER A 167 -16.70 -8.01 19.83
N LYS A 168 -17.76 -8.63 19.30
CA LYS A 168 -18.61 -8.04 18.25
C LYS A 168 -17.82 -7.59 17.01
N LEU A 169 -16.77 -8.34 16.66
CA LEU A 169 -16.05 -8.13 15.41
C LEU A 169 -16.92 -8.65 14.26
N ASN A 170 -17.40 -7.75 13.41
CA ASN A 170 -18.21 -8.09 12.24
C ASN A 170 -17.34 -8.15 10.98
N GLN A 171 -17.76 -8.94 10.01
CA GLN A 171 -17.24 -9.03 8.66
C GLN A 171 -17.96 -8.03 7.74
N THR A 172 -17.22 -7.44 6.81
CA THR A 172 -17.71 -6.58 5.73
C THR A 172 -16.72 -6.62 4.56
N THR A 173 -17.02 -5.98 3.44
CA THR A 173 -16.09 -5.89 2.30
C THR A 173 -15.70 -4.44 2.02
N SER A 174 -14.63 -4.23 1.25
CA SER A 174 -14.45 -2.97 0.53
C SER A 174 -15.62 -2.70 -0.43
N SER A 175 -15.68 -1.48 -0.96
CA SER A 175 -16.67 -1.10 -1.96
C SER A 175 -16.59 -2.00 -3.20
N ALA A 176 -17.75 -2.29 -3.80
CA ALA A 176 -17.85 -3.07 -5.02
C ALA A 176 -17.32 -2.36 -6.26
N THR A 177 -17.03 -1.05 -6.19
CA THR A 177 -16.64 -0.21 -7.34
C THR A 177 -15.27 0.44 -7.19
N ASP A 178 -14.50 0.08 -6.16
CA ASP A 178 -13.11 0.55 -5.98
C ASP A 178 -12.12 -0.33 -6.76
N VAL A 179 -10.83 0.05 -6.76
CA VAL A 179 -9.74 -0.60 -7.51
C VAL A 179 -9.54 -2.08 -7.15
N TYR A 180 -9.81 -2.45 -5.90
CA TYR A 180 -9.92 -3.85 -5.46
C TYR A 180 -11.32 -4.06 -4.89
N PRO A 181 -12.28 -4.46 -5.74
CA PRO A 181 -13.67 -4.47 -5.35
C PRO A 181 -13.98 -5.65 -4.42
N ASN A 182 -14.90 -5.44 -3.48
CA ASN A 182 -15.40 -6.49 -2.58
C ASN A 182 -14.31 -7.26 -1.82
N THR A 183 -13.18 -6.62 -1.49
CA THR A 183 -12.10 -7.22 -0.69
C THR A 183 -12.65 -7.65 0.67
N PRO A 184 -12.62 -8.94 1.03
CA PRO A 184 -13.14 -9.42 2.31
C PRO A 184 -12.36 -8.89 3.50
N THR A 185 -13.06 -8.39 4.52
CA THR A 185 -12.43 -7.79 5.71
C THR A 185 -13.34 -7.78 6.94
N PHE A 186 -12.89 -7.13 7.99
CA PHE A 186 -13.68 -6.85 9.19
C PHE A 186 -14.08 -5.37 9.23
N THR A 187 -14.97 -5.02 10.14
CA THR A 187 -15.20 -3.62 10.52
C THR A 187 -14.91 -3.46 11.99
N PHE A 188 -14.22 -2.38 12.35
CA PHE A 188 -14.04 -2.02 13.76
C PHE A 188 -15.21 -1.21 14.31
N TYR A 189 -16.13 -0.76 13.44
CA TYR A 189 -17.33 -0.04 13.84
C TYR A 189 -18.16 -0.89 14.80
N GLN A 190 -18.49 -0.33 15.98
CA GLN A 190 -19.21 -1.00 17.06
C GLN A 190 -18.56 -2.29 17.63
N SER A 191 -17.32 -2.59 17.23
CA SER A 191 -16.52 -3.63 17.88
C SER A 191 -16.06 -3.18 19.26
N THR A 192 -15.66 -4.12 20.10
CA THR A 192 -15.07 -3.83 21.41
C THR A 192 -13.75 -4.57 21.55
N TYR A 193 -12.76 -3.95 22.18
CA TYR A 193 -11.47 -4.56 22.44
C TYR A 193 -11.05 -4.43 23.91
N THR A 194 -10.65 -5.55 24.51
CA THR A 194 -10.19 -5.63 25.90
C THR A 194 -8.77 -6.15 25.97
N SER A 195 -7.90 -5.44 26.68
CA SER A 195 -6.50 -5.82 26.88
C SER A 195 -6.01 -5.28 28.22
N GLN A 196 -5.00 -5.92 28.81
CA GLN A 196 -4.27 -5.39 29.97
C GLN A 196 -3.12 -4.44 29.57
N TYR A 197 -2.72 -4.41 28.29
CA TYR A 197 -1.46 -3.80 27.85
C TYR A 197 -1.66 -2.57 26.97
N ILE A 198 -2.67 -2.58 26.10
CA ILE A 198 -2.88 -1.54 25.09
C ILE A 198 -4.37 -1.16 24.98
N ASP A 199 -4.65 0.10 24.71
CA ASP A 199 -5.98 0.56 24.34
C ASP A 199 -6.11 0.58 22.82
N PHE A 200 -7.25 0.11 22.29
CA PHE A 200 -7.53 0.18 20.87
C PHE A 200 -8.66 1.17 20.65
N VAL A 201 -8.38 2.19 19.84
CA VAL A 201 -9.33 3.23 19.46
C VAL A 201 -9.40 3.25 17.94
N ALA A 202 -10.60 3.00 17.41
CA ALA A 202 -10.81 2.93 15.97
C ALA A 202 -11.90 3.89 15.51
N VAL A 203 -11.67 4.49 14.36
CA VAL A 203 -12.66 5.25 13.60
C VAL A 203 -12.85 4.59 12.24
N GLU A 204 -14.07 4.14 11.98
CA GLU A 204 -14.54 3.77 10.64
C GLU A 204 -15.40 4.91 10.11
N GLU A 205 -14.88 5.70 9.17
CA GLU A 205 -15.52 6.95 8.75
C GLU A 205 -16.82 6.71 7.98
N THR A 206 -16.80 5.77 7.04
CA THR A 206 -17.94 5.50 6.15
C THR A 206 -18.10 3.99 5.89
N THR A 207 -19.32 3.60 5.53
CA THR A 207 -19.66 2.25 5.07
C THR A 207 -19.01 1.94 3.72
N ASN A 208 -19.19 0.70 3.25
CA ASN A 208 -18.90 0.32 1.86
C ASN A 208 -20.07 0.58 0.89
N GLN A 209 -21.17 1.20 1.35
CA GLN A 209 -22.37 1.45 0.55
C GLN A 209 -22.41 2.91 0.07
N PRO A 210 -22.54 3.14 -1.26
CA PRO A 210 -22.69 4.49 -1.79
C PRO A 210 -23.89 5.21 -1.19
N ASP A 211 -23.76 6.51 -0.92
CA ASP A 211 -24.81 7.35 -0.34
C ASP A 211 -25.77 7.97 -1.38
N GLY A 212 -25.56 7.68 -2.66
CA GLY A 212 -26.30 8.28 -3.79
C GLY A 212 -25.87 9.69 -4.17
N SER A 213 -24.92 10.30 -3.45
CA SER A 213 -24.37 11.65 -3.68
C SER A 213 -22.92 11.62 -4.19
N GLY A 214 -22.41 10.43 -4.55
CA GLY A 214 -21.04 10.23 -4.99
C GLY A 214 -20.04 9.94 -3.86
N GLY A 215 -20.53 9.80 -2.62
CA GLY A 215 -19.76 9.37 -1.47
C GLY A 215 -20.24 8.02 -0.94
N TYR A 216 -19.94 7.76 0.33
CA TYR A 216 -20.36 6.57 1.07
C TYR A 216 -21.06 7.00 2.36
N THR A 217 -22.02 6.20 2.82
CA THR A 217 -22.79 6.53 4.03
C THR A 217 -21.88 6.65 5.25
N THR A 218 -21.94 7.76 5.99
CA THR A 218 -21.13 8.00 7.19
C THR A 218 -21.44 7.03 8.33
N LEU A 219 -20.40 6.52 8.98
CA LEU A 219 -20.46 5.67 10.18
C LEU A 219 -20.01 6.42 11.42
N GLN A 220 -18.84 7.06 11.35
CA GLN A 220 -18.25 7.83 12.44
C GLN A 220 -17.57 9.08 11.89
N THR A 221 -17.37 10.04 12.78
CA THR A 221 -16.51 11.20 12.53
C THR A 221 -15.45 11.22 13.63
N PRO A 222 -14.16 11.43 13.31
CA PRO A 222 -13.14 11.61 14.33
C PRO A 222 -13.53 12.69 15.34
N THR A 223 -13.22 12.48 16.63
CA THR A 223 -13.31 13.56 17.63
C THR A 223 -12.28 14.65 17.35
N ALA A 224 -12.39 15.80 18.03
CA ALA A 224 -11.41 16.88 17.86
C ALA A 224 -9.98 16.43 18.21
N GLU A 225 -9.82 15.61 19.25
CA GLU A 225 -8.54 15.05 19.67
C GLU A 225 -7.97 14.09 18.62
N GLN A 226 -8.80 13.21 18.08
CA GLN A 226 -8.42 12.30 17.01
C GLN A 226 -8.04 13.08 15.75
N GLN A 227 -8.83 14.09 15.37
CA GLN A 227 -8.52 14.95 14.23
C GLN A 227 -7.20 15.69 14.41
N ASN A 228 -6.89 16.16 15.62
CA ASN A 228 -5.60 16.78 15.93
C ASN A 228 -4.43 15.79 15.79
N LEU A 229 -4.61 14.54 16.23
CA LEU A 229 -3.62 13.47 16.05
C LEU A 229 -3.35 13.22 14.56
N ILE A 230 -4.42 13.06 13.79
CA ILE A 230 -4.40 12.82 12.34
C ILE A 230 -3.70 13.98 11.63
N SER A 231 -4.16 15.21 11.82
CA SER A 231 -3.60 16.39 11.15
C SER A 231 -2.13 16.63 11.50
N LYS A 232 -1.67 16.12 12.66
CA LYS A 232 -0.27 16.24 13.08
C LYS A 232 0.64 15.21 12.43
N TYR A 233 0.18 13.97 12.25
CA TYR A 233 1.06 12.85 11.87
C TYR A 233 0.74 12.19 10.54
N ASP A 234 -0.52 12.23 10.08
CA ASP A 234 -0.94 11.70 8.78
C ASP A 234 -0.58 12.68 7.67
N GLY A 235 0.72 12.84 7.41
CA GLY A 235 1.27 13.76 6.42
C GLY A 235 2.75 14.08 6.61
N PRO A 236 3.35 14.86 5.68
CA PRO A 236 4.72 15.34 5.85
C PRO A 236 4.87 16.16 7.15
N PRO A 237 6.01 16.04 7.87
CA PRO A 237 7.24 15.37 7.47
C PRO A 237 7.29 13.86 7.82
N TYR A 238 6.25 13.29 8.43
CA TYR A 238 6.28 11.93 8.94
C TYR A 238 5.88 10.89 7.91
N LEU A 239 4.84 11.19 7.12
CA LEU A 239 4.29 10.34 6.08
C LEU A 239 4.28 11.07 4.74
N SER A 240 4.17 10.33 3.64
CA SER A 240 4.33 10.88 2.29
C SER A 240 3.13 11.69 1.80
N SER A 241 1.95 11.47 2.36
CA SER A 241 0.70 12.08 1.90
C SER A 241 -0.18 12.44 3.09
N ALA A 242 -1.01 13.47 2.94
CA ALA A 242 -1.94 13.85 3.99
C ALA A 242 -3.30 13.16 3.81
N SER A 243 -3.99 12.86 4.90
CA SER A 243 -5.37 12.36 4.91
C SER A 243 -5.55 11.06 4.11
N SER A 244 -4.62 10.11 4.23
CA SER A 244 -4.75 8.81 3.55
C SER A 244 -5.11 7.72 4.53
N ILE A 245 -6.02 6.84 4.10
CA ILE A 245 -6.49 5.71 4.90
C ILE A 245 -5.98 4.36 4.33
N PRO A 246 -5.70 3.36 5.19
CA PRO A 246 -5.76 3.43 6.65
C PRO A 246 -4.59 4.26 7.22
N PHE A 247 -4.87 4.99 8.30
CA PHE A 247 -3.86 5.65 9.13
C PHE A 247 -3.80 4.94 10.49
N ILE A 248 -2.59 4.64 10.95
CA ILE A 248 -2.33 4.00 12.24
C ILE A 248 -1.33 4.85 13.03
N ASP A 249 -1.65 5.12 14.30
CA ASP A 249 -0.70 5.62 15.30
C ASP A 249 -0.60 4.61 16.46
N ILE A 250 0.62 4.35 16.91
CA ILE A 250 0.90 3.47 18.05
C ILE A 250 1.63 4.29 19.11
N GLY A 251 0.86 4.80 20.07
CA GLY A 251 1.32 5.49 21.25
C GLY A 251 2.07 6.80 20.96
N ASN A 252 1.81 7.48 19.84
CA ASN A 252 2.66 8.56 19.33
C ASN A 252 4.13 8.15 19.11
N GLN A 253 4.46 6.86 19.08
CA GLN A 253 5.83 6.39 18.88
C GLN A 253 6.09 5.92 17.45
N TYR A 254 5.06 5.37 16.82
CA TYR A 254 5.12 4.85 15.46
C TYR A 254 3.86 5.19 14.70
N VAL A 255 4.01 5.65 13.47
CA VAL A 255 2.89 5.92 12.56
C VAL A 255 3.04 5.16 11.26
N MET A 256 1.92 4.84 10.64
CA MET A 256 1.86 4.13 9.37
C MET A 256 0.67 4.65 8.56
N GLN A 257 0.86 4.68 7.25
CA GLN A 257 -0.15 5.07 6.26
C GLN A 257 -0.21 4.02 5.16
N GLY A 258 -1.42 3.67 4.74
CA GLY A 258 -1.65 2.66 3.72
C GLY A 258 -1.60 1.24 4.27
N ALA A 259 -1.86 0.25 3.40
CA ALA A 259 -1.69 -1.16 3.75
C ALA A 259 -0.24 -1.60 3.58
N ASN A 260 0.25 -2.49 4.43
CA ASN A 260 1.62 -3.01 4.30
C ASN A 260 1.76 -4.10 3.24
N TYR A 261 0.65 -4.50 2.61
CA TYR A 261 0.61 -5.48 1.53
C TYR A 261 -0.54 -5.15 0.56
N SER A 262 -0.48 -5.68 -0.66
CA SER A 262 -1.48 -5.40 -1.70
C SER A 262 -2.82 -6.08 -1.40
N PRO A 263 -3.97 -5.39 -1.46
CA PRO A 263 -5.29 -6.01 -1.34
C PRO A 263 -5.60 -7.06 -2.43
N ASP A 264 -4.88 -7.01 -3.56
CA ASP A 264 -5.05 -7.94 -4.68
C ASP A 264 -4.91 -9.41 -4.27
N ILE A 265 -4.06 -9.71 -3.29
CA ILE A 265 -3.85 -11.08 -2.82
C ILE A 265 -5.08 -11.65 -2.10
N LEU A 266 -6.06 -10.80 -1.73
CA LEU A 266 -7.33 -11.19 -1.13
C LEU A 266 -8.47 -11.22 -2.14
N SER A 267 -8.22 -10.80 -3.39
CA SER A 267 -9.23 -10.70 -4.45
C SER A 267 -9.80 -12.08 -4.80
N GLY A 268 -11.12 -12.17 -4.89
CA GLY A 268 -11.82 -13.42 -5.23
C GLY A 268 -11.84 -14.49 -4.14
N HIS A 269 -11.20 -14.24 -2.99
CA HIS A 269 -11.28 -15.13 -1.83
C HIS A 269 -12.52 -14.85 -0.98
N SER A 270 -12.99 -15.85 -0.25
CA SER A 270 -13.88 -15.66 0.90
C SER A 270 -13.09 -15.44 2.18
N TRP A 271 -13.74 -14.98 3.25
CA TRP A 271 -13.13 -14.95 4.58
C TRP A 271 -12.64 -16.32 5.04
N GLN A 272 -13.35 -17.39 4.68
CA GLN A 272 -12.99 -18.76 5.01
C GLN A 272 -11.71 -19.19 4.28
N ASP A 273 -11.55 -18.82 3.01
CA ASP A 273 -10.33 -19.12 2.25
C ASP A 273 -9.12 -18.39 2.87
N ILE A 274 -9.29 -17.11 3.19
CA ILE A 274 -8.24 -16.31 3.85
C ILE A 274 -7.90 -16.90 5.22
N ALA A 275 -8.91 -17.26 6.03
CA ALA A 275 -8.73 -17.87 7.33
C ALA A 275 -8.02 -19.23 7.26
N HIS A 276 -8.34 -20.05 6.27
CA HIS A 276 -7.67 -21.32 6.02
C HIS A 276 -6.19 -21.10 5.70
N ASP A 277 -5.90 -20.12 4.84
CA ASP A 277 -4.54 -19.78 4.43
C ASP A 277 -3.63 -19.40 5.59
N LEU A 278 -4.16 -18.76 6.66
CA LEU A 278 -3.39 -18.35 7.85
C LEU A 278 -2.66 -19.50 8.57
N SER A 279 -2.97 -20.76 8.24
CA SER A 279 -2.25 -21.95 8.72
C SER A 279 -1.03 -22.34 7.85
N ASN A 280 -0.83 -21.70 6.70
CA ASN A 280 0.22 -21.99 5.72
C ASN A 280 1.19 -20.80 5.59
N SER A 281 2.38 -20.90 6.18
CA SER A 281 3.40 -19.84 6.14
C SER A 281 3.96 -19.52 4.76
N ASN A 282 3.69 -20.35 3.75
CA ASN A 282 4.10 -20.11 2.37
C ASN A 282 3.06 -19.37 1.53
N SER A 283 1.80 -19.31 1.97
CA SER A 283 0.74 -18.59 1.25
C SER A 283 1.09 -17.10 1.12
N PRO A 284 0.93 -16.49 -0.07
CA PRO A 284 1.03 -15.04 -0.23
C PRO A 284 0.11 -14.28 0.74
N VAL A 285 -1.11 -14.77 0.96
CA VAL A 285 -2.09 -14.20 1.90
C VAL A 285 -1.50 -14.15 3.30
N THR A 286 -0.96 -15.27 3.78
CA THR A 286 -0.36 -15.39 5.11
C THR A 286 0.89 -14.53 5.24
N LYS A 287 1.74 -14.48 4.22
CA LYS A 287 2.92 -13.60 4.21
C LYS A 287 2.53 -12.12 4.31
N GLY A 288 1.50 -11.69 3.59
CA GLY A 288 0.98 -10.33 3.68
C GLY A 288 0.43 -10.01 5.08
N ILE A 289 -0.57 -10.79 5.52
CA ILE A 289 -1.29 -10.56 6.78
C ILE A 289 -0.36 -10.70 7.98
N VAL A 290 0.32 -11.85 8.12
CA VAL A 290 1.14 -12.16 9.30
C VAL A 290 2.43 -11.36 9.30
N GLY A 291 3.02 -11.10 8.12
CA GLY A 291 4.18 -10.22 7.99
C GLY A 291 3.89 -8.80 8.48
N SER A 292 2.76 -8.22 8.05
CA SER A 292 2.32 -6.91 8.54
C SER A 292 1.99 -6.95 10.04
N ALA A 293 1.27 -7.99 10.49
CA ALA A 293 0.91 -8.14 11.90
C ALA A 293 2.15 -8.23 12.82
N ASN A 294 3.23 -8.86 12.35
CA ASN A 294 4.49 -8.94 13.10
C ASN A 294 5.17 -7.58 13.22
N TYR A 295 5.08 -6.70 12.21
CA TYR A 295 5.53 -5.31 12.31
C TYR A 295 4.71 -4.52 13.34
N LEU A 296 3.38 -4.61 13.28
CA LEU A 296 2.50 -3.99 14.27
C LEU A 296 2.76 -4.51 15.68
N THR A 297 2.95 -5.82 15.83
CA THR A 297 3.28 -6.47 17.12
C THR A 297 4.58 -5.91 17.70
N ALA A 298 5.62 -5.76 16.89
CA ALA A 298 6.89 -5.19 17.34
C ALA A 298 6.75 -3.73 17.79
N ALA A 299 5.98 -2.91 17.07
CA ALA A 299 5.73 -1.53 17.49
C ALA A 299 4.91 -1.46 18.79
N ILE A 300 3.90 -2.32 18.95
CA ILE A 300 3.13 -2.45 20.20
C ILE A 300 4.05 -2.86 21.36
N CYS A 301 4.93 -3.83 21.16
CA CYS A 301 5.90 -4.25 22.18
C CYS A 301 6.79 -3.10 22.65
N LEU A 302 7.30 -2.30 21.71
CA LEU A 302 8.09 -1.11 22.05
C LEU A 302 7.27 -0.05 22.79
N ALA A 303 6.00 0.17 22.41
CA ALA A 303 5.11 1.12 23.07
C ALA A 303 4.65 0.68 24.47
N THR A 304 4.63 -0.64 24.73
CA THR A 304 4.20 -1.25 26.00
C THR A 304 5.35 -1.63 26.91
N ASN A 305 6.58 -1.16 26.62
CA ASN A 305 7.79 -1.53 27.35
C ASN A 305 8.00 -3.05 27.44
N GLN A 306 7.85 -3.74 26.30
CA GLN A 306 8.01 -5.18 26.12
C GLN A 306 7.00 -6.05 26.90
N GLN A 307 5.75 -5.59 27.05
CA GLN A 307 4.69 -6.36 27.72
C GLN A 307 3.52 -6.75 26.79
N PRO A 308 3.04 -8.00 26.84
CA PRO A 308 3.53 -9.10 27.67
C PRO A 308 4.82 -9.71 27.11
N ALA A 309 5.71 -10.12 28.02
CA ALA A 309 6.98 -10.73 27.63
C ALA A 309 6.82 -12.01 26.78
N SER A 310 5.72 -12.76 26.95
CA SER A 310 5.41 -13.94 26.13
C SER A 310 5.22 -13.62 24.66
N VAL A 311 4.76 -12.42 24.32
CA VAL A 311 4.62 -11.93 22.95
C VAL A 311 5.89 -11.24 22.49
N CYS A 312 6.44 -10.33 23.32
CA CYS A 312 7.53 -9.45 22.92
C CYS A 312 8.90 -10.11 22.86
N LYS A 313 9.07 -11.27 23.51
CA LYS A 313 10.30 -12.08 23.40
C LYS A 313 10.17 -13.21 22.38
N ALA A 314 8.98 -13.45 21.82
CA ALA A 314 8.77 -14.51 20.85
C ALA A 314 9.24 -14.07 19.46
N ASP A 315 9.88 -14.99 18.73
CA ASP A 315 10.21 -14.76 17.33
C ASP A 315 8.94 -14.46 16.50
N PRO A 316 8.99 -13.55 15.52
CA PRO A 316 10.17 -12.80 15.05
C PRO A 316 10.28 -11.39 15.66
N VAL A 317 9.61 -11.13 16.79
CA VAL A 317 9.40 -9.78 17.32
C VAL A 317 10.72 -9.07 17.63
N PRO A 318 11.66 -9.64 18.40
CA PRO A 318 12.91 -8.97 18.74
C PRO A 318 13.75 -8.56 17.51
N GLN A 319 13.74 -9.36 16.45
CA GLN A 319 14.46 -9.06 15.20
C GLN A 319 13.82 -7.88 14.46
N ILE A 320 12.48 -7.83 14.44
CA ILE A 320 11.75 -6.76 13.77
C ILE A 320 11.89 -5.44 14.53
N GLU A 321 11.88 -5.44 15.86
CA GLU A 321 12.09 -4.24 16.69
C GLU A 321 13.41 -3.51 16.34
N GLN A 322 14.48 -4.27 16.09
CA GLN A 322 15.77 -3.72 15.69
C GLN A 322 15.68 -2.95 14.36
N SER A 323 14.78 -3.37 13.46
CA SER A 323 14.52 -2.66 12.21
C SER A 323 13.73 -1.37 12.46
N LEU A 324 12.82 -1.35 13.44
CA LEU A 324 11.95 -0.21 13.74
C LEU A 324 12.70 0.99 14.32
N GLY A 325 13.76 0.76 15.09
CA GLY A 325 14.60 1.82 15.68
C GLY A 325 15.46 2.63 14.69
N LYS A 326 15.63 2.16 13.45
CA LYS A 326 16.37 2.88 12.40
C LYS A 326 15.40 3.74 11.59
N SER A 327 15.47 5.07 11.74
CA SER A 327 14.64 6.00 10.96
C SER A 327 14.76 5.71 9.45
N ALA A 328 13.64 5.48 8.77
CA ALA A 328 13.62 5.08 7.36
C ALA A 328 13.70 6.28 6.38
N PHE A 329 14.17 7.45 6.84
CA PHE A 329 14.27 8.64 6.00
C PHE A 329 15.74 8.97 5.69
N ASN A 330 16.29 8.29 4.68
CA ASN A 330 17.41 8.83 3.91
C ASN A 330 16.83 9.83 2.91
N ALA A 331 16.48 11.04 3.37
CA ALA A 331 16.48 12.18 2.46
C ALA A 331 17.94 12.45 2.10
N GLY A 332 18.26 12.39 0.80
CA GLY A 332 19.61 12.54 0.27
C GLY A 332 20.38 13.67 0.94
N GLY A 333 21.48 13.31 1.60
CA GLY A 333 22.37 14.26 2.23
C GLY A 333 23.00 15.19 1.21
N ALA A 334 22.64 16.47 1.27
CA ALA A 334 23.60 17.52 1.00
C ALA A 334 24.61 17.48 2.16
N GLN A 335 25.85 17.09 1.86
CA GLN A 335 26.97 17.20 2.78
C GLN A 335 27.13 18.67 3.19
N VAL A 336 26.82 19.00 4.45
CA VAL A 336 27.31 20.23 5.07
C VAL A 336 28.56 19.86 5.87
N GLY A 337 29.70 20.35 5.39
CA GLY A 337 31.01 20.11 5.98
C GLY A 337 31.08 20.54 7.44
N LEU A 338 31.73 19.68 8.23
CA LEU A 338 32.10 19.93 9.62
C LEU A 338 32.93 21.21 9.74
N GLY A 339 32.39 22.23 10.40
CA GLY A 339 33.16 23.35 10.93
C GLY A 339 34.05 22.87 12.07
N ALA A 340 35.34 23.20 11.99
CA ALA A 340 36.36 22.87 12.99
C ALA A 340 36.07 23.54 14.36
N PRO A 341 36.45 22.93 15.49
CA PRO A 341 36.23 23.52 16.81
C PRO A 341 37.26 24.61 17.12
N LEU A 342 36.76 25.73 17.67
CA LEU A 342 37.55 26.80 18.28
C LEU A 342 38.14 26.31 19.61
N SER A 343 39.46 26.13 19.66
CA SER A 343 40.19 25.96 20.92
C SER A 343 40.32 27.29 21.64
N GLN A 344 39.85 27.34 22.89
CA GLN A 344 40.06 28.44 23.81
C GLN A 344 41.55 28.64 24.09
N ALA A 345 42.06 29.85 23.80
CA ALA A 345 43.38 30.29 24.20
C ALA A 345 43.38 30.75 25.66
N VAL A 346 44.22 30.11 26.47
CA VAL A 346 44.49 30.42 27.88
C VAL A 346 45.31 31.71 27.98
N ILE A 347 44.84 32.63 28.80
CA ILE A 347 45.51 33.86 29.22
C ILE A 347 46.69 33.52 30.14
N ARG A 348 47.90 34.01 29.81
CA ARG A 348 48.87 34.55 30.78
C ARG A 348 49.76 35.64 30.11
N ARG A 349 49.70 36.85 30.68
CA ARG A 349 50.71 37.95 30.61
C ARG A 349 51.99 37.54 31.40
N PRO A 350 53.03 38.37 31.61
CA PRO A 350 53.43 39.70 31.05
C PRO A 350 54.83 39.59 30.37
N GLU A 351 55.45 40.59 29.74
CA GLU A 351 55.74 42.00 30.10
C GLU A 351 55.55 42.97 28.92
#